data_AF-A0A2E8RLV5-F1
#
_entry.id   AF-A0A2E8RLV5-F1
#
_cell.length_a   1.000
_cell.length_b   1.000
_cell.length_c   1.000
_cell.angle_alpha   90.00
_cell.angle_beta   90.00
_cell.angle_gamma   90.00
#
_symmetry.space_group_name_H-M   'P 1'
#
loop_
_entity.id
_entity.type
_entity.pdbx_description
1 polymer ?
#
loop_
_entity_poly.entity_id
_entity_poly.type
_entity_poly.pdbx_seq_one_letter_code
_entity_poly.pdbx_strand_id
1 'polypeptide(L)'
;MNNFRNIIAGVLLTLIVVWMAGCAGCNPPPIPSDMTPTEGPETGGTSVRITGDKFDLKSGVTVKFDGKNITATVTDATSLTFRTPVGQAGKSATVSIYNNRKEEEVVSVGSFKFTDATPPRVVSTEPRDAETFSEFTDAQNVLSSVSVRFSEAVDTNTGTVSVIETDAANNTREVPGEASGSGDMLTFAFSSPLTAEGSSNAANALKSYKVTVASVKDLAGNTLQESYQFSFSIEGVELVSQYTVQSGDTLPAIAAKPQVYGDSSKWPRLVEANQDDYDFDPNRIVSGQRLWVPRGAAWGDSE
;
A
#
# COMPACT_ATOMS: atom_id res chain seq x y z
N MET A 1 -16.27 6.87 -94.68
CA MET A 1 -16.02 5.51 -94.17
C MET A 1 -16.10 5.52 -92.65
N ASN A 2 -17.14 4.86 -92.12
CA ASN A 2 -17.36 4.20 -90.82
C ASN A 2 -17.08 4.89 -89.45
N ASN A 3 -18.18 5.32 -88.80
CA ASN A 3 -18.72 5.07 -87.44
C ASN A 3 -17.81 4.54 -86.29
N PHE A 4 -17.94 5.11 -85.06
CA PHE A 4 -18.80 4.67 -83.94
C PHE A 4 -18.66 5.59 -82.68
N ARG A 5 -19.62 5.51 -81.73
CA ARG A 5 -19.98 6.46 -80.65
C ARG A 5 -19.59 6.00 -79.22
N ASN A 6 -19.54 6.96 -78.28
CA ASN A 6 -19.86 6.95 -76.82
C ASN A 6 -18.90 6.36 -75.74
N ILE A 7 -18.90 7.02 -74.55
CA ILE A 7 -19.15 6.52 -73.14
C ILE A 7 -18.35 7.41 -72.13
N ILE A 8 -19.01 8.35 -71.40
CA ILE A 8 -19.60 8.30 -70.03
C ILE A 8 -18.56 8.33 -68.89
N ALA A 9 -18.66 9.38 -68.06
CA ALA A 9 -17.98 9.56 -66.78
C ALA A 9 -18.83 9.02 -65.61
N GLY A 10 -18.28 8.09 -64.84
CA GLY A 10 -18.65 7.81 -63.44
C GLY A 10 -17.70 8.57 -62.50
N VAL A 11 -17.82 8.66 -61.18
CA VAL A 11 -18.51 7.94 -60.09
C VAL A 11 -18.41 8.96 -58.90
N LEU A 12 -19.36 9.19 -57.99
CA LEU A 12 -19.48 8.49 -56.69
C LEU A 12 -20.37 9.34 -55.76
N LEU A 13 -21.68 9.06 -55.73
CA LEU A 13 -22.57 9.47 -54.64
C LEU A 13 -23.45 8.26 -54.32
N THR A 14 -22.90 7.32 -53.56
CA THR A 14 -23.59 6.08 -53.21
C THR A 14 -24.57 6.31 -52.07
N LEU A 15 -25.85 6.36 -52.47
CA LEU A 15 -26.98 5.62 -51.88
C LEU A 15 -27.44 5.98 -50.44
N ILE A 16 -28.24 7.05 -50.35
CA ILE A 16 -29.36 7.16 -49.38
C ILE A 16 -30.66 7.06 -50.19
N VAL A 17 -31.09 5.85 -50.54
CA VAL A 17 -32.50 5.44 -50.78
C VAL A 17 -32.42 3.91 -50.80
N VAL A 18 -33.07 3.15 -49.91
CA VAL A 18 -34.44 2.64 -49.96
C VAL A 18 -34.51 1.81 -48.66
N TRP A 19 -35.48 2.00 -47.77
CA TRP A 19 -36.67 1.15 -47.68
C TRP A 19 -37.80 1.93 -46.97
N MET A 20 -38.58 2.68 -47.76
CA MET A 20 -39.99 2.94 -47.43
C MET A 20 -40.84 1.86 -48.09
N ALA A 21 -40.83 0.66 -47.50
CA ALA A 21 -41.90 -0.30 -47.70
C ALA A 21 -42.45 -0.63 -46.32
N GLY A 22 -43.75 -0.38 -46.13
CA GLY A 22 -44.45 -0.65 -44.89
C GLY A 22 -44.43 -2.14 -44.56
N CYS A 23 -43.44 -2.56 -43.78
CA CYS A 23 -43.53 -3.77 -42.98
C CYS A 23 -44.42 -3.44 -41.78
N ALA A 24 -45.69 -3.85 -41.82
CA ALA A 24 -46.60 -3.83 -40.67
C ALA A 24 -46.15 -4.73 -39.47
N GLY A 25 -44.86 -5.12 -39.44
CA GLY A 25 -44.17 -5.85 -38.38
C GLY A 25 -42.72 -5.39 -38.10
N CYS A 26 -42.19 -4.38 -38.81
CA CYS A 26 -40.88 -3.81 -38.50
C CYS A 26 -41.03 -2.70 -37.46
N ASN A 27 -40.97 -3.04 -36.17
CA ASN A 27 -40.56 -2.04 -35.20
C ASN A 27 -39.04 -1.78 -35.38
N PRO A 28 -38.67 -0.50 -35.55
CA PRO A 28 -37.32 -0.07 -35.91
C PRO A 28 -36.26 -0.39 -34.84
N PRO A 29 -34.97 -0.19 -35.16
CA PRO A 29 -33.89 -0.22 -34.17
C PRO A 29 -34.14 0.80 -33.05
N PRO A 30 -33.68 0.52 -31.82
CA PRO A 30 -33.75 1.49 -30.75
C PRO A 30 -32.85 2.69 -31.05
N ILE A 31 -33.25 3.88 -30.63
CA ILE A 31 -32.48 5.12 -30.81
C ILE A 31 -32.13 5.67 -29.43
N PRO A 32 -31.03 5.24 -28.80
CA PRO A 32 -30.59 5.80 -27.53
C PRO A 32 -30.14 7.26 -27.72
N SER A 33 -30.49 8.12 -26.76
CA SER A 33 -30.09 9.53 -26.74
C SER A 33 -29.17 9.89 -25.57
N ASP A 34 -29.33 9.23 -24.41
CA ASP A 34 -28.53 9.51 -23.23
C ASP A 34 -28.43 8.29 -22.29
N MET A 35 -27.42 8.28 -21.44
CA MET A 35 -27.17 7.25 -20.42
C MET A 35 -26.70 7.90 -19.12
N THR A 36 -27.39 7.60 -18.03
CA THR A 36 -27.09 8.19 -16.73
C THR A 36 -27.33 7.22 -15.56
N PRO A 37 -26.39 7.09 -14.60
CA PRO A 37 -25.03 7.64 -14.63
C PRO A 37 -24.11 6.93 -15.64
N THR A 38 -23.00 7.56 -16.01
CA THR A 38 -21.95 7.00 -16.88
C THR A 38 -20.75 6.42 -16.11
N GLU A 39 -20.82 6.42 -14.77
CA GLU A 39 -19.81 5.83 -13.91
C GLU A 39 -20.41 5.27 -12.62
N GLY A 40 -19.65 4.42 -11.93
CA GLY A 40 -20.03 3.81 -10.66
C GLY A 40 -19.02 2.77 -10.17
N PRO A 41 -19.24 2.18 -8.98
CA PRO A 41 -18.24 1.34 -8.30
C PRO A 41 -17.93 0.04 -9.06
N GLU A 42 -16.68 -0.46 -8.98
CA GLU A 42 -16.36 -1.79 -9.57
C GLU A 42 -17.13 -2.96 -8.96
N THR A 43 -17.68 -2.79 -7.75
CA THR A 43 -18.58 -3.77 -7.14
C THR A 43 -19.90 -3.94 -7.89
N GLY A 44 -20.19 -3.06 -8.86
CA GLY A 44 -21.37 -3.13 -9.72
C GLY A 44 -22.66 -2.72 -9.02
N GLY A 45 -23.79 -3.10 -9.61
CA GLY A 45 -25.12 -2.85 -9.06
C GLY A 45 -25.66 -1.44 -9.30
N THR A 46 -24.90 -0.54 -9.94
CA THR A 46 -25.34 0.80 -10.32
C THR A 46 -26.57 0.72 -11.20
N SER A 47 -27.66 1.39 -10.80
CA SER A 47 -28.87 1.48 -11.61
C SER A 47 -28.68 2.53 -12.69
N VAL A 48 -28.43 2.08 -13.92
CA VAL A 48 -28.23 2.94 -15.09
C VAL A 48 -29.53 3.06 -15.85
N ARG A 49 -29.89 4.29 -16.21
CA ARG A 49 -31.03 4.62 -17.08
C ARG A 49 -30.50 5.01 -18.45
N ILE A 50 -31.09 4.43 -19.49
CA ILE A 50 -30.89 4.84 -20.87
C ILE A 50 -32.20 5.47 -21.33
N THR A 51 -32.12 6.68 -21.91
CA THR A 51 -33.23 7.35 -22.57
C THR A 51 -33.06 7.32 -24.08
N GLY A 52 -34.15 7.46 -24.82
CA GLY A 52 -34.12 7.43 -26.28
C GLY A 52 -35.52 7.33 -26.88
N ASP A 53 -35.60 6.72 -28.05
CA ASP A 53 -36.83 6.40 -28.75
C ASP A 53 -36.85 4.94 -29.23
N LYS A 54 -38.06 4.45 -29.54
CA LYS A 54 -38.29 3.14 -30.19
C LYS A 54 -37.81 1.94 -29.37
N PHE A 55 -37.90 2.01 -28.04
CA PHE A 55 -37.66 0.85 -27.18
C PHE A 55 -38.86 -0.11 -27.25
N ASP A 56 -38.57 -1.39 -27.51
CA ASP A 56 -39.61 -2.40 -27.69
C ASP A 56 -40.22 -2.85 -26.36
N LEU A 57 -41.48 -2.47 -26.11
CA LEU A 57 -42.22 -2.86 -24.91
C LEU A 57 -42.77 -4.29 -24.95
N LYS A 58 -42.91 -4.89 -26.15
CA LYS A 58 -43.52 -6.21 -26.30
C LYS A 58 -42.50 -7.33 -26.14
N SER A 59 -41.35 -7.18 -26.80
CA SER A 59 -40.27 -8.17 -26.78
C SER A 59 -39.12 -7.78 -25.84
N GLY A 60 -39.11 -6.54 -25.36
CA GLY A 60 -38.04 -6.00 -24.53
C GLY A 60 -36.82 -5.54 -25.35
N VAL A 61 -35.89 -4.92 -24.62
CA VAL A 61 -34.59 -4.49 -25.12
C VAL A 61 -33.52 -5.23 -24.33
N THR A 62 -32.48 -5.72 -25.01
CA THR A 62 -31.30 -6.28 -24.35
C THR A 62 -30.18 -5.25 -24.34
N VAL A 63 -29.51 -5.12 -23.20
CA VAL A 63 -28.28 -4.33 -23.06
C VAL A 63 -27.10 -5.26 -23.28
N LYS A 64 -26.19 -4.89 -24.18
CA LYS A 64 -24.85 -5.48 -24.32
C LYS A 64 -23.86 -4.58 -23.58
N PHE A 65 -23.35 -5.09 -22.47
CA PHE A 65 -22.35 -4.43 -21.63
C PHE A 65 -21.04 -5.18 -21.77
N ASP A 66 -20.05 -4.53 -22.37
CA ASP A 66 -18.77 -5.13 -22.78
C ASP A 66 -18.97 -6.43 -23.59
N GLY A 67 -19.94 -6.40 -24.51
CA GLY A 67 -20.33 -7.55 -25.34
C GLY A 67 -21.19 -8.61 -24.64
N LYS A 68 -21.35 -8.57 -23.31
CA LYS A 68 -22.20 -9.50 -22.56
C LYS A 68 -23.63 -9.00 -22.46
N ASN A 69 -24.60 -9.86 -22.78
CA ASN A 69 -26.01 -9.55 -22.62
C ASN A 69 -26.38 -9.42 -21.12
N ILE A 70 -27.07 -8.33 -20.78
CA ILE A 70 -27.64 -8.05 -19.47
C ILE A 70 -29.14 -7.77 -19.64
N THR A 71 -29.94 -8.29 -18.72
CA THR A 71 -31.37 -8.00 -18.65
C THR A 71 -31.60 -6.53 -18.32
N ALA A 72 -32.39 -5.86 -19.15
CA ALA A 72 -32.90 -4.53 -18.88
C ALA A 72 -34.39 -4.56 -18.53
N THR A 73 -34.81 -3.62 -17.70
CA THR A 73 -36.22 -3.32 -17.43
C THR A 73 -36.62 -2.13 -18.29
N VAL A 74 -37.37 -2.40 -19.35
CA VAL A 74 -37.94 -1.36 -20.21
C VAL A 74 -39.15 -0.75 -19.49
N THR A 75 -39.11 0.54 -19.19
CA THR A 75 -40.19 1.22 -18.45
C THR A 75 -41.25 1.78 -19.39
N ASP A 76 -40.82 2.32 -20.53
CA ASP A 76 -41.66 2.87 -21.59
C ASP A 76 -40.86 2.87 -22.91
N ALA A 77 -41.46 3.36 -23.99
CA ALA A 77 -40.83 3.35 -25.32
C ALA A 77 -39.63 4.30 -25.45
N THR A 78 -39.33 5.11 -24.42
CA THR A 78 -38.25 6.11 -24.40
C THR A 78 -37.31 5.96 -23.22
N SER A 79 -37.50 4.95 -22.36
CA SER A 79 -36.71 4.75 -21.14
C SER A 79 -36.59 3.26 -20.79
N LEU A 80 -35.37 2.86 -20.49
CA LEU A 80 -35.06 1.57 -19.89
C LEU A 80 -34.03 1.71 -18.79
N THR A 81 -33.97 0.72 -17.90
CA THR A 81 -33.00 0.65 -16.82
C THR A 81 -32.32 -0.69 -16.78
N PHE A 82 -31.06 -0.74 -16.33
CA PHE A 82 -30.34 -1.97 -16.05
C PHE A 82 -29.43 -1.78 -14.85
N ARG A 83 -28.92 -2.88 -14.29
CA ARG A 83 -27.88 -2.83 -13.25
C ARG A 83 -26.55 -3.24 -13.81
N THR A 84 -25.51 -2.47 -13.51
CA THR A 84 -24.15 -2.80 -13.94
C THR A 84 -23.68 -4.10 -13.28
N PRO A 85 -22.91 -4.94 -14.00
CA PRO A 85 -22.24 -6.08 -13.40
C PRO A 85 -21.02 -5.61 -12.60
N VAL A 86 -20.39 -6.54 -11.88
CA VAL A 86 -19.06 -6.32 -11.30
C VAL A 86 -18.05 -6.05 -12.43
N GLY A 87 -17.17 -5.08 -12.22
CA GLY A 87 -16.14 -4.66 -13.15
C GLY A 87 -14.76 -4.60 -12.51
N GLN A 88 -13.86 -3.82 -13.12
CA GLN A 88 -12.52 -3.54 -12.60
C GLN A 88 -12.34 -2.03 -12.50
N ALA A 89 -11.83 -1.56 -11.35
CA ALA A 89 -11.55 -0.14 -11.10
C ALA A 89 -10.73 0.49 -12.24
N GLY A 90 -11.11 1.70 -12.67
CA GLY A 90 -10.43 2.46 -13.72
C GLY A 90 -10.68 1.96 -15.15
N LYS A 91 -11.38 0.83 -15.35
CA LYS A 91 -11.76 0.35 -16.69
C LYS A 91 -13.09 0.93 -17.15
N SER A 92 -13.25 1.04 -18.46
CA SER A 92 -14.52 1.43 -19.10
C SER A 92 -15.10 0.26 -19.88
N ALA A 93 -16.40 0.06 -19.76
CA ALA A 93 -17.17 -0.93 -20.52
C ALA A 93 -18.01 -0.22 -21.58
N THR A 94 -18.02 -0.76 -22.81
CA THR A 94 -18.92 -0.26 -23.86
C THR A 94 -20.35 -0.70 -23.57
N VAL A 95 -21.31 0.21 -23.77
CA VAL A 95 -22.74 -0.06 -23.61
C VAL A 95 -23.42 0.09 -24.96
N SER A 96 -24.14 -0.94 -25.36
CA SER A 96 -24.96 -0.96 -26.57
C SER A 96 -26.29 -1.66 -26.29
N ILE A 97 -27.29 -1.41 -27.13
CA ILE A 97 -28.64 -1.98 -26.98
C ILE A 97 -29.16 -2.52 -28.31
N TYR A 98 -30.07 -3.48 -28.23
CA TYR A 98 -30.86 -3.94 -29.38
C TYR A 98 -32.26 -4.37 -28.93
N ASN A 99 -33.24 -4.17 -29.81
CA ASN A 99 -34.61 -4.66 -29.61
C ASN A 99 -34.65 -6.19 -29.84
N ASN A 100 -35.28 -6.98 -28.95
CA ASN A 100 -35.23 -8.45 -28.97
C ASN A 100 -36.07 -9.07 -30.10
N ARG A 101 -35.56 -9.03 -31.33
CA ARG A 101 -36.28 -9.43 -32.56
C ARG A 101 -35.51 -10.51 -33.33
N LYS A 102 -36.07 -10.97 -34.46
CA LYS A 102 -35.41 -11.94 -35.35
C LYS A 102 -34.13 -11.40 -35.98
N GLU A 103 -34.02 -10.09 -36.12
CA GLU A 103 -32.83 -9.40 -36.62
C GLU A 103 -32.29 -8.49 -35.51
N GLU A 104 -31.06 -8.75 -35.06
CA GLU A 104 -30.38 -7.98 -34.02
C GLU A 104 -29.62 -6.81 -34.66
N GLU A 105 -30.13 -5.59 -34.49
CA GLU A 105 -29.37 -4.38 -34.80
C GLU A 105 -28.86 -3.76 -33.51
N VAL A 106 -27.55 -3.91 -33.27
CA VAL A 106 -26.87 -3.42 -32.06
C VAL A 106 -26.48 -1.95 -32.25
N VAL A 107 -27.01 -1.09 -31.40
CA VAL A 107 -26.77 0.35 -31.43
C VAL A 107 -25.93 0.75 -30.22
N SER A 108 -24.83 1.46 -30.47
CA SER A 108 -23.97 1.98 -29.40
C SER A 108 -24.67 3.08 -28.62
N VAL A 109 -24.56 3.03 -27.29
CA VAL A 109 -25.09 4.05 -26.37
C VAL A 109 -23.96 4.92 -25.85
N GLY A 110 -22.84 4.31 -25.46
CA GLY A 110 -21.71 5.02 -24.85
C GLY A 110 -20.79 4.08 -24.07
N SER A 111 -20.11 4.61 -23.07
CA SER A 111 -19.24 3.85 -22.17
C SER A 111 -19.56 4.11 -20.71
N PHE A 112 -19.45 3.09 -19.87
CA PHE A 112 -19.59 3.18 -18.41
C PHE A 112 -18.22 2.99 -17.75
N LYS A 113 -17.79 3.92 -16.89
CA LYS A 113 -16.50 3.84 -16.18
C LYS A 113 -16.67 3.27 -14.78
N PHE A 114 -15.85 2.28 -14.43
CA PHE A 114 -15.77 1.77 -13.08
C PHE A 114 -14.82 2.62 -12.22
N THR A 115 -15.28 3.04 -11.05
CA THR A 115 -14.54 3.83 -10.07
C THR A 115 -14.19 2.99 -8.86
N ASP A 116 -12.97 3.17 -8.34
CA ASP A 116 -12.56 2.53 -7.09
C ASP A 116 -13.40 3.00 -5.92
N ALA A 117 -14.15 2.08 -5.33
CA ALA A 117 -14.96 2.33 -4.14
C ALA A 117 -14.54 1.45 -2.97
N THR A 118 -13.43 0.72 -3.10
CA THR A 118 -12.92 -0.14 -2.06
C THR A 118 -11.89 0.61 -1.22
N PRO A 119 -12.01 0.60 0.12
CA PRO A 119 -10.97 1.15 0.98
C PRO A 119 -9.67 0.35 0.94
N PRO A 120 -8.50 1.02 1.10
CA PRO A 120 -7.23 0.34 1.24
C PRO A 120 -7.23 -0.51 2.52
N ARG A 121 -6.53 -1.64 2.48
CA ARG A 121 -6.33 -2.57 3.60
C ARG A 121 -4.86 -2.80 3.84
N VAL A 122 -4.44 -2.92 5.09
CA VAL A 122 -3.07 -3.33 5.41
C VAL A 122 -2.88 -4.81 5.07
N VAL A 123 -1.82 -5.11 4.30
CA VAL A 123 -1.45 -6.46 3.84
C VAL A 123 -0.29 -7.01 4.67
N SER A 124 0.70 -6.17 4.96
CA SER A 124 1.87 -6.58 5.75
C SER A 124 2.52 -5.38 6.42
N THR A 125 3.25 -5.64 7.49
CA THR A 125 4.09 -4.67 8.18
C THR A 125 5.51 -5.17 8.29
N GLU A 126 6.44 -4.23 8.33
CA GLU A 126 7.85 -4.46 8.66
C GLU A 126 8.24 -3.43 9.73
N PRO A 127 8.55 -3.85 10.96
CA PRO A 127 8.55 -5.21 11.47
C PRO A 127 7.17 -5.86 11.45
N ARG A 128 7.13 -7.20 11.51
CA ARG A 128 5.88 -7.95 11.64
C ARG A 128 5.24 -7.71 13.00
N ASP A 129 3.92 -7.89 13.07
CA ASP A 129 3.24 -7.81 14.36
C ASP A 129 3.77 -8.88 15.33
N ALA A 130 4.00 -8.44 16.57
CA ALA A 130 4.65 -9.15 17.65
C ALA A 130 6.11 -9.60 17.38
N GLU A 131 6.82 -9.00 16.42
CA GLU A 131 8.24 -9.28 16.20
C GLU A 131 9.12 -8.78 17.35
N THR A 132 10.16 -9.54 17.69
CA THR A 132 11.14 -9.19 18.72
C THR A 132 12.55 -9.20 18.14
N PHE A 133 13.24 -8.07 18.26
CA PHE A 133 14.65 -7.93 17.94
C PHE A 133 15.48 -8.30 19.18
N SER A 134 16.19 -9.42 19.13
CA SER A 134 17.05 -9.91 20.23
C SER A 134 18.52 -10.02 19.85
N GLU A 135 18.84 -10.00 18.54
CA GLU A 135 20.20 -10.06 18.02
C GLU A 135 20.48 -8.82 17.18
N PHE A 136 21.55 -8.10 17.53
CA PHE A 136 21.94 -6.86 16.86
C PHE A 136 23.46 -6.80 16.70
N THR A 137 23.91 -6.35 15.52
CA THR A 137 25.34 -6.06 15.27
C THR A 137 25.74 -4.70 15.85
N ASP A 138 24.80 -3.76 15.86
CA ASP A 138 24.94 -2.42 16.43
C ASP A 138 23.71 -2.08 17.28
N ALA A 139 23.87 -2.06 18.60
CA ALA A 139 22.78 -1.73 19.52
C ALA A 139 22.38 -0.25 19.48
N GLN A 140 23.18 0.63 18.87
CA GLN A 140 22.84 2.04 18.67
C GLN A 140 22.04 2.28 17.38
N ASN A 141 21.85 1.23 16.55
CA ASN A 141 21.14 1.34 15.28
C ASN A 141 20.38 0.04 14.96
N VAL A 142 19.40 -0.30 15.79
CA VAL A 142 18.61 -1.54 15.66
C VAL A 142 17.57 -1.40 14.55
N LEU A 143 16.83 -0.29 14.53
CA LEU A 143 15.77 -0.07 13.55
C LEU A 143 15.60 1.42 13.23
N SER A 144 15.68 1.78 11.95
CA SER A 144 15.58 3.17 11.49
C SER A 144 14.19 3.57 10.98
N SER A 145 13.33 2.59 10.70
CA SER A 145 12.01 2.86 10.14
C SER A 145 11.06 1.67 10.34
N VAL A 146 9.77 1.94 10.27
CA VAL A 146 8.72 0.92 10.08
C VAL A 146 8.03 1.14 8.75
N SER A 147 7.54 0.08 8.13
CA SER A 147 6.81 0.14 6.86
C SER A 147 5.52 -0.66 6.91
N VAL A 148 4.53 -0.16 6.17
CA VAL A 148 3.19 -0.75 6.05
C VAL A 148 2.84 -0.84 4.57
N ARG A 149 2.51 -2.05 4.14
CA ARG A 149 2.09 -2.35 2.77
C ARG A 149 0.57 -2.46 2.72
N PHE A 150 -0.05 -1.83 1.73
CA PHE A 150 -1.49 -1.81 1.52
C PHE A 150 -1.92 -2.74 0.36
N SER A 151 -3.22 -2.96 0.24
CA SER A 151 -3.84 -3.73 -0.85
C SER A 151 -3.77 -3.05 -2.20
N GLU A 152 -3.46 -1.75 -2.21
CA GLU A 152 -3.54 -0.85 -3.35
C GLU A 152 -2.71 0.41 -3.10
N ALA A 153 -2.60 1.28 -4.10
CA ALA A 153 -1.86 2.52 -3.97
C ALA A 153 -2.54 3.53 -3.04
N VAL A 154 -1.77 4.14 -2.15
CA VAL A 154 -2.25 5.10 -1.16
C VAL A 154 -1.78 6.53 -1.44
N ASP A 155 -2.58 7.52 -1.05
CA ASP A 155 -2.15 8.91 -1.00
C ASP A 155 -1.32 9.14 0.27
N THR A 156 0.00 9.20 0.09
CA THR A 156 0.98 9.31 1.17
C THR A 156 0.94 10.66 1.90
N ASN A 157 0.18 11.64 1.39
CA ASN A 157 -0.05 12.91 2.08
C ASN A 157 -1.24 12.85 3.05
N THR A 158 -1.87 11.67 3.17
CA THR A 158 -3.04 11.46 4.02
C THR A 158 -2.76 10.48 5.15
N GLY A 159 -3.60 10.54 6.17
CA GLY A 159 -3.49 9.67 7.33
C GLY A 159 -2.42 10.09 8.33
N THR A 160 -2.28 9.28 9.35
CA THR A 160 -1.30 9.47 10.43
C THR A 160 -0.63 8.14 10.75
N VAL A 161 0.66 8.21 11.06
CA VAL A 161 1.41 7.13 11.69
C VAL A 161 1.91 7.66 13.03
N SER A 162 1.55 6.99 14.12
CA SER A 162 2.10 7.29 15.44
C SER A 162 2.79 6.06 16.00
N VAL A 163 3.92 6.27 16.66
CA VAL A 163 4.69 5.21 17.32
C VAL A 163 4.86 5.57 18.78
N ILE A 164 4.37 4.70 19.66
CA ILE A 164 4.50 4.86 21.11
C ILE A 164 5.47 3.80 21.63
N GLU A 165 6.57 4.25 22.22
CA GLU A 165 7.49 3.41 22.97
C GLU A 165 6.95 3.23 24.39
N THR A 166 7.03 2.01 24.93
CA THR A 166 6.78 1.67 26.32
C THR A 166 8.00 0.97 26.90
N ASP A 167 8.56 1.52 27.97
CA ASP A 167 9.71 0.93 28.67
C ASP A 167 9.31 -0.23 29.60
N ALA A 168 10.29 -0.94 30.16
CA ALA A 168 10.06 -2.03 31.11
C ALA A 168 9.35 -1.60 32.42
N ALA A 169 9.30 -0.30 32.71
CA ALA A 169 8.58 0.28 33.85
C ALA A 169 7.15 0.76 33.47
N ASN A 170 6.70 0.48 32.24
CA ASN A 170 5.42 0.91 31.66
C ASN A 170 5.27 2.42 31.46
N ASN A 171 6.37 3.19 31.45
CA ASN A 171 6.31 4.58 31.01
C ASN A 171 6.22 4.63 29.49
N THR A 172 5.46 5.60 28.99
CA THR A 172 5.23 5.75 27.55
C THR A 172 5.77 7.07 27.03
N ARG A 173 6.24 7.06 25.78
CA ARG A 173 6.63 8.27 25.04
C ARG A 173 6.34 8.11 23.56
N GLU A 174 6.06 9.21 22.89
CA GLU A 174 5.98 9.25 21.43
C GLU A 174 7.38 9.20 20.82
N VAL A 175 7.55 8.39 19.79
CA VAL A 175 8.79 8.30 19.02
C VAL A 175 8.67 9.22 17.81
N PRO A 176 9.50 10.27 17.69
CA PRO A 176 9.43 11.20 16.58
C PRO A 176 9.88 10.56 15.27
N GLY A 177 9.26 10.97 14.18
CA GLY A 177 9.58 10.50 12.83
C GLY A 177 8.68 11.13 11.78
N GLU A 178 8.94 10.78 10.53
CA GLU A 178 8.21 11.30 9.37
C GLU A 178 7.70 10.15 8.51
N ALA A 179 6.43 10.23 8.12
CA ALA A 179 5.82 9.30 7.18
C ALA A 179 6.10 9.76 5.74
N SER A 180 6.54 8.84 4.90
CA SER A 180 6.70 9.02 3.45
C SER A 180 6.30 7.73 2.75
N GLY A 181 6.12 7.74 1.43
CA GLY A 181 5.76 6.51 0.73
C GLY A 181 5.70 6.67 -0.77
N SER A 182 5.43 5.55 -1.44
CA SER A 182 5.13 5.51 -2.86
C SER A 182 4.36 4.25 -3.20
N GLY A 183 3.40 4.35 -4.12
CA GLY A 183 2.57 3.22 -4.52
C GLY A 183 1.76 2.69 -3.33
N ASP A 184 1.91 1.40 -3.03
CA ASP A 184 1.19 0.68 -1.97
C ASP A 184 1.96 0.61 -0.64
N MET A 185 3.03 1.40 -0.48
CA MET A 185 3.90 1.32 0.69
C MET A 185 4.02 2.69 1.38
N LEU A 186 3.78 2.68 2.69
CA LEU A 186 4.02 3.79 3.60
C LEU A 186 5.16 3.42 4.55
N THR A 187 6.15 4.30 4.72
CA THR A 187 7.30 4.14 5.59
C THR A 187 7.36 5.30 6.56
N PHE A 188 7.42 4.99 7.85
CA PHE A 188 7.69 5.97 8.90
C PHE A 188 9.16 5.86 9.30
N ALA A 189 9.95 6.87 8.92
CA ALA A 189 11.35 6.97 9.25
C ALA A 189 11.49 7.66 10.61
N PHE A 190 12.17 7.02 11.56
CA PHE A 190 12.41 7.61 12.86
C PHE A 190 13.39 8.78 12.75
N SER A 191 13.19 9.84 13.53
CA SER A 191 14.13 10.98 13.57
C SER A 191 15.50 10.57 14.13
N SER A 192 15.56 9.48 14.88
CA SER A 192 16.79 8.80 15.30
C SER A 192 16.54 7.31 15.34
N PRO A 193 17.51 6.46 14.98
CA PRO A 193 17.33 5.02 15.05
C PRO A 193 16.94 4.55 16.45
N LEU A 194 16.10 3.53 16.51
CA LEU A 194 15.80 2.82 17.75
C LEU A 194 17.04 2.04 18.19
N THR A 195 17.23 1.98 19.50
CA THR A 195 18.40 1.38 20.13
C THR A 195 18.01 0.27 21.09
N ALA A 196 18.90 -0.70 21.28
CA ALA A 196 18.81 -1.66 22.37
C ALA A 196 19.54 -1.07 23.59
N GLU A 197 18.78 -0.77 24.65
CA GLU A 197 19.35 -0.18 25.86
C GLU A 197 20.11 -1.23 26.69
N GLY A 198 21.20 -0.79 27.34
CA GLY A 198 21.98 -1.64 28.22
C GLY A 198 21.44 -1.62 29.65
N SER A 199 21.27 -2.79 30.27
CA SER A 199 20.96 -2.93 31.70
C SER A 199 21.71 -4.11 32.32
N SER A 200 21.78 -4.15 33.66
CA SER A 200 22.30 -5.32 34.39
C SER A 200 21.48 -6.59 34.19
N ASN A 201 20.25 -6.45 33.69
CA ASN A 201 19.41 -7.54 33.21
C ASN A 201 18.71 -7.05 31.93
N ALA A 202 18.85 -7.78 30.83
CA ALA A 202 18.24 -7.44 29.54
C ALA A 202 16.71 -7.23 29.63
N ALA A 203 16.02 -7.98 30.48
CA ALA A 203 14.57 -7.85 30.68
C ALA A 203 14.18 -6.47 31.25
N ASN A 204 15.08 -5.82 32.00
CA ASN A 204 14.85 -4.49 32.55
C ASN A 204 15.10 -3.37 31.54
N ALA A 205 15.64 -3.69 30.36
CA ALA A 205 15.86 -2.76 29.25
C ALA A 205 15.02 -3.10 28.01
N LEU A 206 14.07 -4.02 28.13
CA LEU A 206 13.09 -4.32 27.08
C LEU A 206 12.27 -3.07 26.77
N LYS A 207 12.10 -2.79 25.48
CA LYS A 207 11.19 -1.76 24.98
C LYS A 207 10.21 -2.35 24.00
N SER A 208 8.94 -1.99 24.17
CA SER A 208 7.88 -2.32 23.22
C SER A 208 7.43 -1.08 22.49
N TYR A 209 7.08 -1.26 21.22
CA TYR A 209 6.69 -0.18 20.32
C TYR A 209 5.33 -0.52 19.74
N LYS A 210 4.36 0.35 19.97
CA LYS A 210 3.02 0.26 19.37
C LYS A 210 2.92 1.26 18.23
N VAL A 211 2.69 0.76 17.03
CA VAL A 211 2.46 1.56 15.84
C VAL A 211 0.98 1.63 15.57
N THR A 212 0.46 2.83 15.33
CA THR A 212 -0.94 3.06 14.91
C THR A 212 -0.95 3.79 13.57
N VAL A 213 -1.63 3.20 12.59
CA VAL A 213 -1.86 3.79 11.26
C VAL A 213 -3.34 4.06 11.10
N ALA A 214 -3.71 5.30 10.79
CA ALA A 214 -5.11 5.70 10.70
C ALA A 214 -5.35 6.69 9.56
N SER A 215 -6.60 6.74 9.07
CA SER A 215 -7.07 7.78 8.15
C SER A 215 -6.32 7.88 6.82
N VAL A 216 -5.53 6.86 6.45
CA VAL A 216 -4.86 6.77 5.16
C VAL A 216 -5.91 6.59 4.07
N LYS A 217 -5.78 7.33 2.97
CA LYS A 217 -6.65 7.22 1.81
C LYS A 217 -5.95 6.54 0.65
N ASP A 218 -6.72 5.87 -0.19
CA ASP A 218 -6.27 5.49 -1.53
C ASP A 218 -6.25 6.69 -2.49
N LEU A 219 -5.84 6.46 -3.74
CA LEU A 219 -5.84 7.49 -4.78
C LEU A 219 -7.24 7.89 -5.28
N ALA A 220 -8.28 7.12 -4.96
CA ALA A 220 -9.68 7.42 -5.25
C ALA A 220 -10.39 8.17 -4.10
N GLY A 221 -9.69 8.35 -2.96
CA GLY A 221 -10.18 9.04 -1.78
C GLY A 221 -10.91 8.16 -0.77
N ASN A 222 -10.99 6.83 -0.96
CA ASN A 222 -11.56 5.95 0.06
C ASN A 222 -10.59 5.83 1.23
N THR A 223 -11.13 5.90 2.44
CA THR A 223 -10.32 5.94 3.67
C THR A 223 -10.25 4.55 4.28
N LEU A 224 -9.07 4.15 4.74
CA LEU A 224 -8.84 2.96 5.57
C LEU A 224 -9.96 2.85 6.64
N GLN A 225 -10.71 1.75 6.61
CA GLN A 225 -11.97 1.64 7.36
C GLN A 225 -11.79 1.78 8.88
N GLU A 226 -10.69 1.24 9.41
CA GLU A 226 -10.37 1.26 10.83
C GLU A 226 -8.87 1.50 11.01
N SER A 227 -8.47 2.12 12.13
CA SER A 227 -7.04 2.26 12.43
C SER A 227 -6.40 0.88 12.54
N TYR A 228 -5.28 0.67 11.85
CA TYR A 228 -4.49 -0.54 11.98
C TYR A 228 -3.45 -0.37 13.08
N GLN A 229 -3.28 -1.38 13.91
CA GLN A 229 -2.29 -1.39 14.99
C GLN A 229 -1.46 -2.66 14.91
N PHE A 230 -0.16 -2.50 15.11
CA PHE A 230 0.77 -3.61 15.32
C PHE A 230 1.81 -3.19 16.35
N SER A 231 2.49 -4.17 16.91
CA SER A 231 3.56 -3.94 17.86
C SER A 231 4.79 -4.76 17.54
N PHE A 232 5.95 -4.27 17.95
CA PHE A 232 7.20 -5.01 17.96
C PHE A 232 7.98 -4.64 19.22
N SER A 233 9.00 -5.41 19.56
CA SER A 233 9.84 -5.15 20.74
C SER A 233 11.32 -5.24 20.40
N ILE A 234 12.14 -4.49 21.13
CA ILE A 234 13.59 -4.58 21.08
C ILE A 234 14.05 -5.02 22.47
N GLU A 235 14.70 -6.18 22.54
CA GLU A 235 15.30 -6.64 23.79
C GLU A 235 16.47 -5.74 24.18
N GLY A 236 16.65 -5.55 25.48
CA GLY A 236 17.80 -4.86 26.01
C GLY A 236 19.08 -5.69 25.83
N VAL A 237 20.21 -5.03 26.03
CA VAL A 237 21.52 -5.67 26.10
C VAL A 237 21.85 -5.92 27.57
N GLU A 238 22.13 -7.17 27.93
CA GLU A 238 22.71 -7.48 29.25
C GLU A 238 24.16 -6.99 29.30
N LEU A 239 24.43 -6.01 30.14
CA LEU A 239 25.73 -5.38 30.27
C LEU A 239 26.68 -6.25 31.09
N VAL A 240 27.87 -6.50 30.55
CA VAL A 240 28.91 -7.23 31.29
C VAL A 240 29.72 -6.28 32.17
N SER A 241 30.08 -6.77 33.37
CA SER A 241 31.05 -6.13 34.27
C SER A 241 32.49 -6.57 34.00
N GLN A 242 32.67 -7.68 33.29
CA GLN A 242 33.95 -8.18 32.82
C GLN A 242 33.83 -8.79 31.43
N TYR A 243 34.88 -8.67 30.63
CA TYR A 243 34.97 -9.24 29.30
C TYR A 243 36.15 -10.20 29.20
N THR A 244 35.95 -11.39 28.63
CA THR A 244 37.06 -12.30 28.33
C THR A 244 37.50 -12.09 26.89
N VAL A 245 38.72 -11.60 26.70
CA VAL A 245 39.32 -11.30 25.40
C VAL A 245 39.30 -12.53 24.51
N GLN A 246 38.80 -12.38 23.29
CA GLN A 246 38.79 -13.41 22.27
C GLN A 246 39.96 -13.24 21.29
N SER A 247 40.24 -14.28 20.51
CA SER A 247 41.28 -14.20 19.48
C SER A 247 40.95 -13.12 18.45
N GLY A 248 41.88 -12.20 18.20
CA GLY A 248 41.73 -11.12 17.22
C GLY A 248 41.01 -9.87 17.74
N ASP A 249 40.60 -9.83 19.01
CA ASP A 249 40.05 -8.62 19.60
C ASP A 249 41.08 -7.47 19.67
N THR A 250 40.57 -6.25 19.62
CA THR A 250 41.29 -5.01 19.95
C THR A 250 40.48 -4.24 20.99
N LEU A 251 41.10 -3.38 21.80
CA LEU A 251 40.35 -2.59 22.79
C LEU A 251 39.20 -1.76 22.18
N PRO A 252 39.37 -1.09 21.02
CA PRO A 252 38.25 -0.43 20.33
C PRO A 252 37.15 -1.40 19.89
N ALA A 253 37.51 -2.57 19.37
CA ALA A 253 36.53 -3.58 18.97
C ALA A 253 35.80 -4.18 20.17
N ILE A 254 36.46 -4.32 21.33
CA ILE A 254 35.83 -4.75 22.58
C ILE A 254 34.85 -3.68 23.08
N ALA A 255 35.28 -2.42 23.14
CA ALA A 255 34.42 -1.31 23.56
C ALA A 255 33.19 -1.13 22.65
N ALA A 256 33.35 -1.38 21.35
CA ALA A 256 32.25 -1.31 20.39
C ALA A 256 31.15 -2.36 20.64
N LYS A 257 31.44 -3.48 21.32
CA LYS A 257 30.44 -4.53 21.54
C LYS A 257 29.27 -3.97 22.37
N PRO A 258 28.01 -4.24 21.99
CA PRO A 258 26.82 -3.75 22.69
C PRO A 258 26.87 -3.97 24.20
N GLN A 259 27.25 -5.17 24.63
CA GLN A 259 27.31 -5.56 26.02
C GLN A 259 28.46 -4.91 26.80
N VAL A 260 29.43 -4.28 26.13
CA VAL A 260 30.60 -3.64 26.76
C VAL A 260 30.45 -2.13 26.83
N TYR A 261 30.34 -1.41 25.73
CA TYR A 261 30.01 0.02 25.77
C TYR A 261 29.12 0.46 24.61
N GLY A 262 28.95 -0.39 23.58
CA GLY A 262 28.26 -0.04 22.34
C GLY A 262 28.93 1.11 21.57
N ASP A 263 30.17 1.45 21.93
CA ASP A 263 30.86 2.64 21.44
C ASP A 263 32.37 2.39 21.44
N SER A 264 32.93 2.27 20.24
CA SER A 264 34.36 2.03 20.05
C SER A 264 35.24 3.13 20.67
N SER A 265 34.74 4.36 20.75
CA SER A 265 35.50 5.51 21.27
C SER A 265 35.72 5.44 22.78
N LYS A 266 34.97 4.58 23.49
CA LYS A 266 35.08 4.35 24.94
C LYS A 266 36.17 3.36 25.34
N TRP A 267 36.98 2.88 24.38
CA TRP A 267 38.11 2.00 24.67
C TRP A 267 39.12 2.54 25.69
N PRO A 268 39.38 3.85 25.84
CA PRO A 268 40.28 4.35 26.89
C PRO A 268 39.80 3.99 28.31
N ARG A 269 38.48 3.87 28.51
CA ARG A 269 37.91 3.43 29.80
C ARG A 269 38.29 1.99 30.14
N LEU A 270 38.47 1.12 29.14
CA LEU A 270 39.01 -0.23 29.37
C LEU A 270 40.46 -0.16 29.83
N VAL A 271 41.26 0.78 29.31
CA VAL A 271 42.65 0.98 29.77
C VAL A 271 42.67 1.47 31.20
N GLU A 272 41.95 2.55 31.50
CA GLU A 272 41.89 3.16 32.83
C GLU A 272 41.47 2.16 33.91
N ALA A 273 40.52 1.27 33.60
CA ALA A 273 40.02 0.28 34.54
C ALA A 273 40.97 -0.89 34.83
N ASN A 274 41.92 -1.16 33.92
CA ASN A 274 42.76 -2.35 33.96
C ASN A 274 44.25 -2.04 34.08
N GLN A 275 44.65 -0.77 33.97
CA GLN A 275 46.06 -0.34 34.00
C GLN A 275 46.80 -0.65 35.32
N ASP A 276 46.08 -0.82 36.43
CA ASP A 276 46.66 -1.20 37.72
C ASP A 276 46.91 -2.71 37.85
N ASP A 277 46.40 -3.52 36.92
CA ASP A 277 46.70 -4.94 36.85
C ASP A 277 48.11 -5.14 36.27
N TYR A 278 48.97 -5.83 37.03
CA TYR A 278 50.37 -6.03 36.70
C TYR A 278 50.58 -6.73 35.33
N ASP A 279 49.62 -7.55 34.90
CA ASP A 279 49.70 -8.30 33.65
C ASP A 279 48.98 -7.60 32.47
N PHE A 280 48.49 -6.37 32.65
CA PHE A 280 47.80 -5.61 31.60
C PHE A 280 48.75 -4.72 30.80
N ASP A 281 48.85 -4.98 29.49
CA ASP A 281 49.47 -4.09 28.50
C ASP A 281 48.40 -3.66 27.48
N PRO A 282 48.07 -2.36 27.38
CA PRO A 282 47.04 -1.88 26.44
C PRO A 282 47.39 -2.12 24.98
N ASN A 283 48.68 -2.31 24.64
CA ASN A 283 49.13 -2.63 23.28
C ASN A 283 49.17 -4.13 23.01
N ARG A 284 48.96 -4.97 24.04
CA ARG A 284 49.09 -6.42 23.94
C ARG A 284 48.08 -7.13 24.84
N ILE A 285 46.82 -7.14 24.41
CA ILE A 285 45.80 -8.00 25.00
C ILE A 285 45.89 -9.42 24.46
N VAL A 286 45.69 -10.43 25.32
CA VAL A 286 45.80 -11.85 24.95
C VAL A 286 44.46 -12.57 25.10
N SER A 287 44.18 -13.51 24.19
CA SER A 287 42.97 -14.34 24.26
C SER A 287 42.90 -15.06 25.61
N GLY A 288 41.75 -15.00 26.27
CA GLY A 288 41.51 -15.54 27.61
C GLY A 288 41.77 -14.57 28.76
N GLN A 289 42.40 -13.41 28.50
CA GLN A 289 42.56 -12.35 29.50
C GLN A 289 41.20 -11.77 29.89
N ARG A 290 40.98 -11.51 31.19
CA ARG A 290 39.75 -10.89 31.70
C ARG A 290 39.99 -9.39 31.88
N LEU A 291 39.13 -8.58 31.29
CA LEU A 291 39.14 -7.12 31.42
C LEU A 291 37.93 -6.66 32.21
N TRP A 292 38.13 -5.75 33.15
CA TRP A 292 37.07 -5.04 33.85
C TRP A 292 36.40 -4.00 32.94
N VAL A 293 35.08 -3.90 33.03
CA VAL A 293 34.25 -2.99 32.21
C VAL A 293 33.45 -2.06 33.15
N PRO A 294 34.03 -0.95 33.64
CA PRO A 294 33.34 -0.06 34.58
C PRO A 294 32.31 0.82 33.88
N ARG A 295 31.16 1.04 34.55
CA ARG A 295 30.04 1.87 34.06
C ARG A 295 29.93 3.23 34.77
N GLY A 296 30.54 3.37 35.94
CA GLY A 296 30.65 4.63 36.69
C GLY A 296 32.03 5.28 36.53
N ALA A 297 32.39 6.16 37.46
CA ALA A 297 33.77 6.61 37.66
C ALA A 297 34.71 5.40 37.66
N ALA A 298 35.80 5.47 36.89
CA ALA A 298 36.88 4.51 37.06
C ALA A 298 37.55 4.80 38.42
N TRP A 299 38.27 3.83 38.98
CA TRP A 299 38.92 4.00 40.28
C TRP A 299 39.76 5.29 40.32
N GLY A 300 39.33 6.27 41.12
CA GLY A 300 40.07 7.52 41.34
C GLY A 300 39.37 8.84 40.93
N ASP A 301 38.22 8.82 40.25
CA ASP A 301 37.49 10.07 40.00
C ASP A 301 36.73 10.52 41.26
N SER A 302 36.89 11.79 41.66
CA SER A 302 36.01 12.42 42.66
C SER A 302 34.66 12.75 42.02
N GLU A 303 33.57 12.42 42.71
CA GLU A 303 32.17 12.78 42.35
C GLU A 303 31.99 14.25 41.94
#